data_AF-A0A7S2R570-F1
#
_entry.id   AF-A0A7S2R570-F1
#
_cell.length_a   1.000
_cell.length_b   1.000
_cell.length_c   1.000
_cell.angle_alpha   90.00
_cell.angle_beta   90.00
_cell.angle_gamma   90.00
#
_symmetry.space_group_name_H-M   'P 1'
#
loop_
_entity.id
_entity.type
_entity.pdbx_description
1 polymer ?
#
loop_
_entity_poly.entity_id
_entity_poly.type
_entity_poly.pdbx_seq_one_letter_code
_entity_poly.pdbx_strand_id
1 'polypeptide(L)'
;MAYYEEMAEMYVGDDVSPDFYAWVFPKYDHVGVGTGTVVNRPAIKKYQKNTRERVGDKIAGGKIIKVEAHPIPEHYRPRRVQGRIALVGDAAGYVTKCSGEGIYFAAKSGRMAAEEIVKLMKGGSHLPTQAEIENTYIKKYDGLYAPTYTVLDILQKVFYTNNGAREAFVELCKSKYVQQVTFDSYLYKRVQGNNPLDDLKLLGETFGSLIKGYSIAKPDEEINNPVESLKRI
;
A
#
# COMPACT_ATOMS: atom_id res chain seq x y z
N MET A 1 -16.83 0.66 19.38
CA MET A 1 -16.88 -0.50 18.48
C MET A 1 -18.08 -0.46 17.54
N ALA A 2 -19.32 -0.26 18.02
CA ALA A 2 -20.53 -0.24 17.18
C ALA A 2 -20.42 0.60 15.88
N TYR A 3 -19.82 1.79 15.93
CA TYR A 3 -19.62 2.62 14.73
C TYR A 3 -18.74 1.96 13.65
N TYR A 4 -17.77 1.13 14.05
CA TYR A 4 -16.76 0.53 13.17
C TYR A 4 -17.00 -0.96 12.88
N GLU A 5 -18.13 -1.53 13.33
CA GLU A 5 -18.38 -2.97 13.25
C GLU A 5 -18.31 -3.50 11.81
N GLU A 6 -18.83 -2.73 10.86
CA GLU A 6 -18.91 -3.12 9.44
C GLU A 6 -18.10 -2.22 8.50
N MET A 7 -17.19 -1.39 9.04
CA MET A 7 -16.44 -0.44 8.20
C MET A 7 -15.00 -0.17 8.66
N ALA A 8 -14.14 0.02 7.67
CA ALA A 8 -12.82 0.60 7.83
C ALA A 8 -12.82 2.04 7.28
N GLU A 9 -12.05 2.93 7.89
CA GLU A 9 -11.87 4.29 7.40
C GLU A 9 -10.44 4.52 6.93
N MET A 10 -10.31 5.28 5.85
CA MET A 10 -9.04 5.79 5.34
C MET A 10 -9.12 7.32 5.32
N TYR A 11 -8.07 7.96 5.79
CA TYR A 11 -7.93 9.41 5.88
C TYR A 11 -6.74 9.85 5.05
N VAL A 12 -6.98 10.77 4.13
CA VAL A 12 -5.93 11.44 3.36
C VAL A 12 -5.80 12.89 3.81
N GLY A 13 -4.59 13.43 3.67
CA GLY A 13 -4.24 14.78 4.12
C GLY A 13 -2.82 14.78 4.68
N ASP A 14 -2.05 15.80 4.33
CA ASP A 14 -0.68 15.99 4.80
C ASP A 14 -0.56 16.14 6.33
N ASP A 15 -1.59 16.63 7.00
CA ASP A 15 -1.71 16.71 8.46
C ASP A 15 -1.75 15.33 9.13
N VAL A 16 -2.25 14.29 8.44
CA VAL A 16 -2.29 12.92 8.96
C VAL A 16 -1.27 12.00 8.32
N SER A 17 -0.86 12.26 7.09
CA SER A 17 0.17 11.53 6.37
C SER A 17 0.52 12.24 5.03
N PRO A 18 1.77 12.73 4.86
CA PRO A 18 2.16 13.51 3.68
C PRO A 18 2.42 12.70 2.41
N ASP A 19 2.55 11.38 2.46
CA ASP A 19 2.96 10.55 1.32
C ASP A 19 2.25 9.18 1.28
N PHE A 20 1.31 9.02 2.20
CA PHE A 20 0.51 7.81 2.40
C PHE A 20 -0.87 8.20 2.95
N TYR A 21 -1.58 7.29 3.62
CA TYR A 21 -2.85 7.58 4.31
C TYR A 21 -2.79 7.16 5.79
N ALA A 22 -3.70 7.70 6.57
CA ALA A 22 -4.03 7.22 7.90
C ALA A 22 -5.27 6.34 7.88
N TRP A 23 -5.45 5.47 8.88
CA TRP A 23 -6.52 4.49 8.88
C TRP A 23 -7.13 4.27 10.25
N VAL A 24 -8.38 3.78 10.23
CA VAL A 24 -9.04 3.15 11.38
C VAL A 24 -9.54 1.79 10.93
N PHE A 25 -8.90 0.73 11.40
CA PHE A 25 -9.26 -0.64 11.06
C PHE A 25 -9.88 -1.35 12.26
N PRO A 26 -11.13 -1.83 12.16
CA PRO A 26 -11.74 -2.60 13.23
C PRO A 26 -11.01 -3.93 13.45
N LYS A 27 -10.87 -4.29 14.71
CA LYS A 27 -10.49 -5.61 15.21
C LYS A 27 -11.68 -6.16 16.00
N TYR A 28 -11.55 -7.41 16.47
CA TYR A 28 -12.66 -8.07 17.17
C TYR A 28 -13.08 -7.36 18.47
N ASP A 29 -12.15 -6.70 19.17
CA ASP A 29 -12.40 -6.03 20.46
C ASP A 29 -11.90 -4.57 20.55
N HIS A 30 -11.20 -4.07 19.53
CA HIS A 30 -10.65 -2.72 19.49
C HIS A 30 -10.56 -2.18 18.06
N VAL A 31 -10.11 -0.93 17.91
CA VAL A 31 -9.76 -0.35 16.60
C VAL A 31 -8.27 -0.05 16.54
N GLY A 32 -7.65 -0.33 15.40
CA GLY A 32 -6.30 0.12 15.10
C GLY A 32 -6.35 1.49 14.43
N VAL A 33 -5.91 2.54 15.13
CA VAL A 33 -5.78 3.90 14.59
C VAL A 33 -4.31 4.13 14.22
N GLY A 34 -4.02 4.26 12.92
CA GLY A 34 -2.65 4.29 12.43
C GLY A 34 -2.41 5.30 11.31
N THR A 35 -1.13 5.50 11.01
CA THR A 35 -0.62 6.37 9.93
C THR A 35 0.75 5.86 9.48
N GLY A 36 1.23 6.32 8.32
CA GLY A 36 2.55 6.01 7.80
C GLY A 36 3.18 7.23 7.13
N THR A 37 4.52 7.25 7.08
CA THR A 37 5.26 8.17 6.20
C THR A 37 6.68 7.69 5.98
N VAL A 38 7.21 7.90 4.77
CA VAL A 38 8.62 7.72 4.43
C VAL A 38 9.33 9.04 4.17
N VAL A 39 8.60 10.11 3.82
CA VAL A 39 9.15 11.45 3.58
C VAL A 39 9.26 12.33 4.82
N ASN A 40 8.64 11.99 5.96
CA ASN A 40 8.80 12.75 7.21
C ASN A 40 8.74 11.87 8.46
N ARG A 41 9.62 10.85 8.48
CA ARG A 41 9.68 9.84 9.55
C ARG A 41 9.76 10.43 10.98
N PRO A 42 10.55 11.49 11.27
CA PRO A 42 10.62 12.05 12.63
C PRO A 42 9.28 12.61 13.14
N ALA A 43 8.40 13.06 12.23
CA ALA A 43 7.09 13.58 12.56
C ALA A 43 6.01 12.50 12.72
N ILE A 44 6.32 11.20 12.63
CA ILE A 44 5.34 10.11 12.72
C ILE A 44 4.43 10.20 13.96
N LYS A 45 4.97 10.68 15.10
CA LYS A 45 4.18 10.90 16.32
C LYS A 45 3.18 12.06 16.19
N LYS A 46 3.53 13.12 15.47
CA LYS A 46 2.61 14.24 15.14
C LYS A 46 1.45 13.70 14.30
N TYR A 47 1.76 13.00 13.21
CA TYR A 47 0.76 12.41 12.32
C TYR A 47 -0.16 11.42 13.03
N GLN A 48 0.38 10.59 13.93
CA GLN A 48 -0.40 9.66 14.73
C GLN A 48 -1.35 10.39 15.69
N LYS A 49 -0.89 11.50 16.30
CA LYS A 49 -1.73 12.36 17.14
C LYS A 49 -2.85 12.99 16.33
N ASN A 50 -2.53 13.60 15.19
CA ASN A 50 -3.50 14.26 14.32
C ASN A 50 -4.55 13.27 13.79
N THR A 51 -4.14 12.05 13.46
CA THR A 51 -5.08 10.97 13.08
C THR A 51 -6.08 10.70 14.21
N ARG A 52 -5.60 10.57 15.46
CA ARG A 52 -6.47 10.39 16.64
C ARG A 52 -7.41 11.57 16.86
N GLU A 53 -6.94 12.79 16.63
CA GLU A 53 -7.77 14.00 16.72
C GLU A 53 -8.88 14.00 15.66
N ARG A 54 -8.58 13.64 14.40
CA ARG A 54 -9.59 13.53 13.34
C ARG A 54 -10.69 12.51 13.63
N VAL A 55 -10.36 11.41 14.33
CA VAL A 55 -11.32 10.34 14.65
C VAL A 55 -11.95 10.51 16.04
N GLY A 56 -11.57 11.55 16.79
CA GLY A 56 -11.77 11.67 18.23
C GLY A 56 -13.20 11.39 18.70
N ASP A 57 -14.19 11.99 18.05
CA ASP A 57 -15.60 11.82 18.41
C ASP A 57 -16.07 10.36 18.28
N LYS A 58 -15.52 9.62 17.30
CA LYS A 58 -15.90 8.22 17.00
C LYS A 58 -15.24 7.22 17.95
N ILE A 59 -14.13 7.61 18.58
CA ILE A 59 -13.38 6.78 19.54
C ILE A 59 -13.46 7.34 20.97
N ALA A 60 -14.39 8.26 21.22
CA ALA A 60 -14.58 8.89 22.53
C ALA A 60 -14.75 7.83 23.64
N GLY A 61 -14.07 8.05 24.77
CA GLY A 61 -14.04 7.11 25.89
C GLY A 61 -13.12 5.89 25.70
N GLY A 62 -12.50 5.74 24.54
CA GLY A 62 -11.48 4.72 24.29
C GLY A 62 -10.18 4.96 25.08
N LYS A 63 -9.41 3.90 25.29
CA LYS A 63 -8.09 3.96 25.93
C LYS A 63 -7.02 3.46 24.97
N ILE A 64 -5.83 4.07 25.00
CA ILE A 64 -4.68 3.58 24.26
C ILE A 64 -4.17 2.32 24.97
N ILE A 65 -4.27 1.18 24.29
CA ILE A 65 -3.80 -0.12 24.81
C ILE A 65 -2.41 -0.51 24.29
N LYS A 66 -2.01 0.02 23.13
CA LYS A 66 -0.73 -0.28 22.48
C LYS A 66 -0.33 0.85 21.54
N VAL A 67 0.98 1.12 21.47
CA VAL A 67 1.59 2.00 20.49
C VAL A 67 2.79 1.29 19.89
N GLU A 68 2.79 1.13 18.57
CA GLU A 68 3.88 0.48 17.83
C GLU A 68 4.12 1.16 16.49
N ALA A 69 5.32 0.96 15.94
CA ALA A 69 5.72 1.49 14.65
C ALA A 69 6.72 0.52 14.01
N HIS A 70 6.54 0.26 12.72
CA HIS A 70 7.38 -0.67 11.95
C HIS A 70 7.67 -0.08 10.56
N PRO A 71 8.85 -0.36 9.99
CA PRO A 71 9.14 -0.01 8.61
C PRO A 71 8.31 -0.87 7.66
N ILE A 72 7.77 -0.26 6.60
CA ILE A 72 7.00 -0.94 5.55
C ILE A 72 7.88 -0.97 4.28
N PRO A 73 8.34 -2.16 3.82
CA PRO A 73 9.25 -2.25 2.68
C PRO A 73 8.48 -2.28 1.35
N GLU A 74 8.15 -1.09 0.84
CA GLU A 74 7.37 -0.89 -0.40
C GLU A 74 8.21 -0.91 -1.70
N HIS A 75 9.35 -1.60 -1.69
CA HIS A 75 10.22 -1.73 -2.85
C HIS A 75 10.92 -3.08 -2.87
N TYR A 76 11.00 -3.70 -4.04
CA TYR A 76 11.74 -4.94 -4.22
C TYR A 76 13.20 -4.80 -3.81
N ARG A 77 13.71 -5.82 -3.12
CA ARG A 77 15.15 -5.91 -2.87
C ARG A 77 15.90 -6.12 -4.19
N PRO A 78 17.06 -5.46 -4.39
CA PRO A 78 17.86 -5.64 -5.60
C PRO A 78 18.37 -7.07 -5.76
N ARG A 79 18.55 -7.79 -4.63
CA ARG A 79 18.89 -9.21 -4.60
C ARG A 79 17.85 -9.96 -3.78
N ARG A 80 17.06 -10.80 -4.44
CA ARG A 80 16.01 -11.62 -3.81
C ARG A 80 16.41 -13.09 -3.70
N VAL A 81 17.50 -13.49 -4.35
CA VAL A 81 18.11 -14.81 -4.23
C VAL A 81 19.62 -14.65 -4.09
N GLN A 82 20.24 -15.45 -3.22
CA GLN A 82 21.68 -15.57 -3.11
C GLN A 82 22.05 -17.02 -2.80
N GLY A 83 22.69 -17.70 -3.75
CA GLY A 83 22.92 -19.13 -3.67
C GLY A 83 21.61 -19.89 -3.52
N ARG A 84 21.39 -20.52 -2.36
CA ARG A 84 20.17 -21.27 -2.02
C ARG A 84 19.27 -20.56 -1.02
N ILE A 85 19.47 -19.26 -0.84
CA ILE A 85 18.66 -18.41 0.01
C ILE A 85 17.72 -17.62 -0.89
N ALA A 86 16.42 -17.70 -0.65
CA ALA A 86 15.39 -16.93 -1.36
C ALA A 86 14.59 -16.09 -0.36
N LEU A 87 14.35 -14.83 -0.70
CA LEU A 87 13.54 -13.92 0.11
C LEU A 87 12.07 -14.02 -0.29
N VAL A 88 11.18 -13.83 0.69
CA VAL A 88 9.72 -13.82 0.54
C VAL A 88 9.13 -12.67 1.38
N GLY A 89 7.92 -12.24 1.08
CA GLY A 89 7.20 -11.18 1.82
C GLY A 89 8.01 -9.90 2.03
N ASP A 90 7.93 -9.34 3.24
CA ASP A 90 8.63 -8.11 3.62
C ASP A 90 10.15 -8.20 3.43
N ALA A 91 10.74 -9.38 3.62
CA ALA A 91 12.17 -9.58 3.38
C ALA A 91 12.53 -9.36 1.91
N ALA A 92 11.66 -9.77 0.98
CA ALA A 92 11.80 -9.50 -0.46
C ALA A 92 11.35 -8.09 -0.87
N GLY A 93 10.72 -7.35 0.04
CA GLY A 93 10.16 -6.02 -0.22
C GLY A 93 8.87 -6.08 -1.03
N TYR A 94 8.01 -7.06 -0.73
CA TYR A 94 6.77 -7.33 -1.45
C TYR A 94 5.55 -6.64 -0.83
N VAL A 95 5.74 -5.51 -0.14
CA VAL A 95 4.60 -4.68 0.22
C VAL A 95 4.25 -3.81 -0.98
N THR A 96 2.96 -3.73 -1.32
CA THR A 96 2.52 -2.87 -2.41
C THR A 96 2.42 -1.41 -1.96
N LYS A 97 2.91 -0.54 -2.83
CA LYS A 97 2.70 0.91 -2.76
C LYS A 97 1.22 1.27 -2.81
N CYS A 98 0.89 2.51 -2.43
CA CYS A 98 -0.46 3.07 -2.43
C CYS A 98 -1.44 2.44 -1.42
N SER A 99 -1.40 1.12 -1.22
CA SER A 99 -2.31 0.36 -0.33
C SER A 99 -1.62 -0.24 0.90
N GLY A 100 -0.29 -0.23 0.97
CA GLY A 100 0.47 -0.83 2.08
C GLY A 100 0.21 -2.32 2.31
N GLU A 101 -0.29 -3.05 1.31
CA GLU A 101 -0.67 -4.44 1.51
C GLU A 101 0.56 -5.36 1.46
N GLY A 102 0.84 -6.04 2.57
CA GLY A 102 1.91 -7.03 2.67
C GLY A 102 1.45 -8.46 2.95
N ILE A 103 0.32 -8.64 3.66
CA ILE A 103 -0.09 -9.96 4.18
C ILE A 103 -0.31 -10.98 3.05
N TYR A 104 -1.09 -10.61 2.04
CA TYR A 104 -1.34 -11.47 0.89
C TYR A 104 -0.02 -11.84 0.18
N PHE A 105 0.82 -10.83 -0.11
CA PHE A 105 2.05 -11.02 -0.87
C PHE A 105 3.10 -11.80 -0.09
N ALA A 106 3.15 -11.68 1.25
CA ALA A 106 3.97 -12.52 2.11
C ALA A 106 3.56 -13.98 2.03
N ALA A 107 2.28 -14.29 2.24
CA ALA A 107 1.79 -15.66 2.16
C ALA A 107 1.95 -16.25 0.74
N LYS A 108 1.62 -15.45 -0.28
CA LYS A 108 1.65 -15.89 -1.68
C LYS A 108 3.07 -16.13 -2.18
N SER A 109 4.01 -15.23 -1.90
CA SER A 109 5.40 -15.41 -2.27
C SER A 109 6.03 -16.61 -1.56
N GLY A 110 5.76 -16.80 -0.25
CA GLY A 110 6.18 -17.97 0.50
C GLY A 110 5.72 -19.28 -0.14
N ARG A 111 4.42 -19.34 -0.50
CA ARG A 111 3.85 -20.49 -1.20
C ARG A 111 4.49 -20.73 -2.57
N MET A 112 4.62 -19.68 -3.38
CA MET A 112 5.23 -19.80 -4.72
C MET A 112 6.69 -20.23 -4.66
N ALA A 113 7.47 -19.69 -3.71
CA ALA A 113 8.85 -20.09 -3.49
C ALA A 113 8.93 -21.59 -3.12
N ALA A 114 8.12 -22.02 -2.15
CA ALA A 114 8.10 -23.41 -1.70
C ALA A 114 7.70 -24.38 -2.83
N GLU A 115 6.62 -24.06 -3.56
CA GLU A 115 6.13 -24.90 -4.67
C GLU A 115 7.19 -25.08 -5.77
N GLU A 116 7.92 -24.02 -6.13
CA GLU A 116 8.95 -24.11 -7.17
C GLU A 116 10.24 -24.79 -6.68
N ILE A 117 10.67 -24.52 -5.45
CA ILE A 117 11.84 -25.18 -4.85
C ILE A 117 11.61 -26.69 -4.71
N VAL A 118 10.43 -27.12 -4.22
CA VAL A 118 10.10 -28.54 -4.08
C VAL A 118 10.09 -29.26 -5.42
N LYS A 119 9.52 -28.62 -6.47
CA LYS A 119 9.56 -29.18 -7.83
C LYS A 119 10.98 -29.33 -8.34
N LEU A 120 11.82 -28.31 -8.15
CA LEU A 120 13.23 -28.35 -8.57
C LEU A 120 13.99 -29.45 -7.84
N MET A 121 13.71 -29.70 -6.57
CA MET A 121 14.40 -30.72 -5.79
C MET A 121 14.23 -32.16 -6.30
N LYS A 122 13.23 -32.45 -7.14
CA LYS A 122 12.98 -33.79 -7.73
C LYS A 122 13.05 -34.92 -6.69
N GLY A 123 12.33 -34.75 -5.57
CA GLY A 123 12.32 -35.74 -4.48
C GLY A 123 13.65 -35.83 -3.70
N GLY A 124 14.49 -34.78 -3.74
CA GLY A 124 15.79 -34.72 -3.05
C GLY A 124 16.99 -35.11 -3.91
N SER A 125 16.77 -35.55 -5.15
CA SER A 125 17.84 -35.92 -6.09
C SER A 125 18.58 -34.72 -6.70
N HIS A 126 18.02 -33.51 -6.57
CA HIS A 126 18.61 -32.26 -7.07
C HIS A 126 18.62 -31.18 -6.00
N LEU A 127 19.72 -30.43 -5.91
CA LEU A 127 19.78 -29.22 -5.08
C LEU A 127 19.62 -27.99 -5.99
N PRO A 128 18.52 -27.21 -5.84
CA PRO A 128 18.28 -26.06 -6.70
C PRO A 128 19.44 -25.06 -6.67
N THR A 129 19.82 -24.59 -7.85
CA THR A 129 20.78 -23.51 -8.03
C THR A 129 20.10 -22.15 -7.91
N GLN A 130 20.87 -21.08 -7.66
CA GLN A 130 20.35 -19.71 -7.65
C GLN A 130 19.60 -19.38 -8.95
N ALA A 131 20.20 -19.70 -10.09
CA ALA A 131 19.62 -19.42 -11.40
C ALA A 131 18.29 -20.15 -11.62
N GLU A 132 18.13 -21.38 -11.12
CA GLU A 132 16.86 -22.10 -11.21
C GLU A 132 15.77 -21.44 -10.36
N ILE A 133 16.09 -21.00 -9.14
CA ILE A 133 15.15 -20.30 -8.26
C ILE A 133 14.73 -18.96 -8.89
N GLU A 134 15.69 -18.22 -9.45
CA GLU A 134 15.42 -16.96 -10.16
C GLU A 134 14.53 -17.18 -11.40
N ASN A 135 14.85 -18.18 -12.23
CA ASN A 135 14.10 -18.47 -13.45
C ASN A 135 12.72 -19.11 -13.22
N THR A 136 12.45 -19.62 -12.02
CA THR A 136 11.17 -20.21 -11.65
C THR A 136 10.38 -19.28 -10.73
N TYR A 137 10.69 -19.28 -9.43
CA TYR A 137 9.97 -18.52 -8.42
C TYR A 137 9.94 -17.02 -8.73
N ILE A 138 11.12 -16.38 -8.88
CA ILE A 138 11.19 -14.92 -9.07
C ILE A 138 10.51 -14.52 -10.38
N LYS A 139 10.85 -15.20 -11.49
CA LYS A 139 10.25 -14.92 -12.80
C LYS A 139 8.73 -15.09 -12.81
N LYS A 140 8.19 -16.13 -12.17
CA LYS A 140 6.74 -16.35 -12.08
C LYS A 140 6.05 -15.33 -11.18
N TYR A 141 6.66 -14.97 -10.06
CA TYR A 141 6.13 -13.95 -9.17
C TYR A 141 6.08 -12.58 -9.86
N ASP A 142 7.18 -12.17 -10.49
CA ASP A 142 7.26 -10.91 -11.22
C ASP A 142 6.31 -10.88 -12.41
N GLY A 143 6.21 -11.97 -13.18
CA GLY A 143 5.25 -12.06 -14.29
C GLY A 143 3.79 -11.91 -13.84
N LEU A 144 3.46 -12.37 -12.63
CA LEU A 144 2.10 -12.29 -12.10
C LEU A 144 1.79 -10.93 -11.46
N TYR A 145 2.75 -10.31 -10.77
CA TYR A 145 2.49 -9.15 -9.91
C TYR A 145 3.16 -7.84 -10.35
N ALA A 146 4.18 -7.87 -11.21
CA ALA A 146 4.82 -6.64 -11.67
C ALA A 146 3.84 -5.60 -12.27
N PRO A 147 2.83 -5.98 -13.08
CA PRO A 147 1.84 -5.01 -13.56
C PRO A 147 1.07 -4.32 -12.43
N THR A 148 0.69 -5.09 -11.40
CA THR A 148 -0.02 -4.56 -10.22
C THR A 148 0.86 -3.57 -9.46
N TYR A 149 2.14 -3.91 -9.24
CA TYR A 149 3.09 -3.02 -8.57
C TYR A 149 3.32 -1.73 -9.36
N THR A 150 3.45 -1.82 -10.69
CA THR A 150 3.63 -0.65 -11.55
C THR A 150 2.44 0.30 -11.48
N VAL A 151 1.21 -0.22 -11.58
CA VAL A 151 -0.01 0.60 -11.49
C VAL A 151 -0.09 1.28 -10.12
N LEU A 152 0.14 0.55 -9.03
CA LEU A 152 0.08 1.10 -7.68
C LEU A 152 1.17 2.14 -7.42
N ASP A 153 2.38 1.98 -7.98
CA ASP A 153 3.46 2.98 -7.91
C ASP A 153 3.07 4.28 -8.64
N ILE A 154 2.43 4.17 -9.82
CA ILE A 154 1.93 5.33 -10.56
C ILE A 154 0.83 6.04 -9.75
N LEU A 155 -0.15 5.29 -9.23
CA LEU A 155 -1.21 5.85 -8.41
C LEU A 155 -0.65 6.57 -7.18
N GLN A 156 0.36 6.00 -6.51
CA GLN A 156 1.01 6.66 -5.38
C GLN A 156 1.64 8.00 -5.80
N LYS A 157 2.40 7.99 -6.91
CA LYS A 157 3.08 9.18 -7.45
C LYS A 157 2.14 10.26 -7.99
N VAL A 158 0.89 9.93 -8.29
CA VAL A 158 -0.11 10.91 -8.71
C VAL A 158 -0.85 11.45 -7.49
N PHE A 159 -1.48 10.57 -6.72
CA PHE A 159 -2.50 10.95 -5.74
C PHE A 159 -1.95 11.31 -4.36
N TYR A 160 -0.75 10.87 -3.99
CA TYR A 160 -0.17 11.13 -2.67
C TYR A 160 0.87 12.26 -2.66
N THR A 161 0.85 13.11 -3.68
CA THR A 161 1.82 14.21 -3.86
C THR A 161 1.47 15.47 -3.10
N ASN A 162 0.21 15.89 -3.15
CA ASN A 162 -0.31 17.09 -2.52
C ASN A 162 -1.79 16.93 -2.17
N ASN A 163 -2.33 17.85 -1.36
CA ASN A 163 -3.71 17.80 -0.89
C ASN A 163 -4.71 17.87 -2.05
N GLY A 164 -4.43 18.64 -3.11
CA GLY A 164 -5.27 18.69 -4.31
C GLY A 164 -5.43 17.33 -4.98
N ALA A 165 -4.33 16.60 -5.14
CA ALA A 165 -4.34 15.25 -5.69
C ALA A 165 -5.02 14.25 -4.75
N ARG A 166 -4.85 14.39 -3.42
CA ARG A 166 -5.52 13.54 -2.43
C ARG A 166 -7.05 13.74 -2.44
N GLU A 167 -7.52 14.97 -2.54
CA GLU A 167 -8.96 15.27 -2.67
C GLU A 167 -9.53 14.73 -3.99
N ALA A 168 -8.76 14.83 -5.09
CA ALA A 168 -9.13 14.22 -6.36
C ALA A 168 -9.29 12.70 -6.25
N PHE A 169 -8.40 12.03 -5.51
CA PHE A 169 -8.51 10.59 -5.25
C PHE A 169 -9.79 10.24 -4.48
N VAL A 170 -10.13 11.01 -3.44
CA VAL A 170 -11.37 10.82 -2.67
C VAL A 170 -12.60 11.03 -3.55
N GLU A 171 -12.59 12.04 -4.42
CA GLU A 171 -13.68 12.28 -5.37
C GLU A 171 -13.86 11.12 -6.35
N LEU A 172 -12.75 10.60 -6.91
CA LEU A 172 -12.76 9.43 -7.79
C LEU A 172 -13.37 8.20 -7.12
N CYS A 173 -13.06 7.97 -5.85
CA CYS A 173 -13.62 6.86 -5.08
C CYS A 173 -15.15 6.93 -4.89
N LYS A 174 -15.83 8.02 -5.24
CA LYS A 174 -17.31 8.10 -5.27
C LYS A 174 -17.92 7.38 -6.48
N SER A 175 -17.14 7.21 -7.55
CA SER A 175 -17.59 6.50 -8.75
C SER A 175 -17.76 5.01 -8.46
N LYS A 176 -18.96 4.47 -8.70
CA LYS A 176 -19.23 3.03 -8.54
C LYS A 176 -18.31 2.16 -9.39
N TYR A 177 -17.96 2.65 -10.58
CA TYR A 177 -17.03 1.97 -11.47
C TYR A 177 -15.63 1.89 -10.84
N VAL A 178 -15.12 3.01 -10.34
CA VAL A 178 -13.82 3.06 -9.64
C VAL A 178 -13.82 2.13 -8.43
N GLN A 179 -14.90 2.12 -7.64
CA GLN A 179 -15.04 1.20 -6.51
C GLN A 179 -14.95 -0.25 -6.98
N GLN A 180 -15.74 -0.63 -7.98
CA GLN A 180 -15.75 -2.01 -8.50
C GLN A 180 -14.37 -2.44 -9.02
N VAL A 181 -13.75 -1.63 -9.89
CA VAL A 181 -12.42 -1.94 -10.44
C VAL A 181 -11.37 -2.04 -9.33
N THR A 182 -11.42 -1.15 -8.34
CA THR A 182 -10.50 -1.18 -7.20
C THR A 182 -10.68 -2.44 -6.37
N PHE A 183 -11.93 -2.77 -6.00
CA PHE A 183 -12.23 -3.95 -5.20
C PHE A 183 -11.95 -5.26 -5.94
N ASP A 184 -12.29 -5.37 -7.23
CA ASP A 184 -11.99 -6.55 -8.02
C ASP A 184 -10.46 -6.69 -8.20
N SER A 185 -9.75 -5.59 -8.46
CA SER A 185 -8.28 -5.61 -8.53
C SER A 185 -7.66 -6.06 -7.21
N TYR A 186 -8.23 -5.58 -6.10
CA TYR A 186 -7.78 -5.96 -4.76
C TYR A 186 -8.13 -7.42 -4.44
N LEU A 187 -9.33 -7.91 -4.77
CA LEU A 187 -9.77 -9.26 -4.44
C LEU A 187 -9.01 -10.31 -5.26
N TYR A 188 -8.84 -10.07 -6.56
CA TYR A 188 -8.20 -11.00 -7.48
C TYR A 188 -6.69 -10.78 -7.64
N LYS A 189 -6.14 -9.71 -7.05
CA LYS A 189 -4.71 -9.36 -7.06
C LYS A 189 -4.12 -9.27 -8.46
N ARG A 190 -4.93 -8.77 -9.40
CA ARG A 190 -4.61 -8.52 -10.80
C ARG A 190 -5.30 -7.24 -11.20
N VAL A 191 -4.64 -6.41 -12.00
CA VAL A 191 -5.26 -5.21 -12.57
C VAL A 191 -6.52 -5.62 -13.34
N GLN A 192 -7.67 -5.15 -12.86
CA GLN A 192 -8.96 -5.27 -13.54
C GLN A 192 -9.27 -3.95 -14.25
N GLY A 193 -10.19 -3.98 -15.20
CA GLY A 193 -10.41 -2.90 -16.15
C GLY A 193 -9.72 -3.23 -17.47
N ASN A 194 -10.51 -3.70 -18.42
CA ASN A 194 -10.10 -3.98 -19.81
C ASN A 194 -11.22 -3.56 -20.77
N ASN A 195 -12.01 -2.55 -20.40
CA ASN A 195 -12.99 -1.95 -21.29
C ASN A 195 -12.45 -0.58 -21.72
N PRO A 196 -11.92 -0.44 -22.95
CA PRO A 196 -11.28 0.79 -23.42
C PRO A 196 -12.17 2.04 -23.29
N LEU A 197 -13.50 1.88 -23.39
CA LEU A 197 -14.45 2.98 -23.23
C LEU A 197 -14.55 3.44 -21.77
N ASP A 198 -14.56 2.50 -20.83
CA ASP A 198 -14.63 2.81 -19.42
C ASP A 198 -13.29 3.34 -18.89
N ASP A 199 -12.16 2.88 -19.44
CA ASP A 199 -10.82 3.40 -19.12
C ASP A 199 -10.65 4.85 -19.63
N LEU A 200 -11.18 5.17 -20.81
CA LEU A 200 -11.18 6.54 -21.33
C LEU A 200 -12.06 7.46 -20.48
N LYS A 201 -13.20 6.94 -20.02
CA LYS A 201 -14.09 7.64 -19.09
C LYS A 201 -13.41 7.86 -17.73
N LEU A 202 -12.71 6.86 -17.21
CA LEU A 202 -11.93 6.95 -15.98
C LEU A 202 -10.83 8.01 -16.08
N LEU A 203 -10.14 8.09 -17.22
CA LEU A 203 -9.17 9.15 -17.49
C LEU A 203 -9.83 10.52 -17.44
N GLY A 204 -10.97 10.70 -18.11
CA GLY A 204 -11.74 11.95 -18.07
C GLY A 204 -12.21 12.32 -16.66
N GLU A 205 -12.75 11.36 -15.91
CA GLU A 205 -13.14 11.51 -14.49
C GLU A 205 -11.93 11.88 -13.62
N THR A 206 -10.75 11.32 -13.91
CA THR A 206 -9.49 11.62 -13.20
C THR A 206 -9.05 13.05 -13.45
N PHE A 207 -9.05 13.52 -14.70
CA PHE A 207 -8.73 14.91 -15.02
C PHE A 207 -9.71 15.89 -14.36
N GLY A 208 -11.02 15.62 -14.44
CA GLY A 208 -12.04 16.45 -13.80
C GLY A 208 -11.89 16.49 -12.27
N SER A 209 -11.62 15.34 -11.66
CA SER A 209 -11.42 15.23 -10.21
C SER A 209 -10.15 15.94 -9.76
N LEU A 210 -9.07 15.89 -10.55
CA LEU A 210 -7.85 16.65 -10.27
C LEU A 210 -8.14 18.15 -10.27
N ILE A 211 -8.76 18.68 -11.34
CA ILE A 211 -9.10 20.11 -11.43
C ILE A 211 -9.94 20.55 -10.21
N LYS A 212 -10.95 19.75 -9.84
CA LYS A 212 -11.79 20.03 -8.67
C LYS A 212 -11.02 19.93 -7.35
N GLY A 213 -10.17 18.90 -7.19
CA GLY A 213 -9.37 18.70 -5.99
C GLY A 213 -8.43 19.88 -5.75
N TYR A 214 -7.72 20.34 -6.78
CA TYR A 214 -6.84 21.51 -6.69
C TYR A 214 -7.57 22.82 -6.37
N SER A 215 -8.86 22.96 -6.70
CA SER A 215 -9.61 24.20 -6.43
C SER A 215 -10.18 24.28 -5.02
N ILE A 216 -10.37 23.14 -4.34
CA ILE A 216 -10.97 23.09 -2.99
C ILE A 216 -9.98 22.72 -1.89
N ALA A 217 -8.82 22.13 -2.25
CA ALA A 217 -7.86 21.64 -1.28
C ALA A 217 -7.21 22.78 -0.50
N LYS A 218 -6.94 22.51 0.79
CA LYS A 218 -6.11 23.37 1.62
C LYS A 218 -4.67 23.37 1.07
N PRO A 219 -3.94 24.50 1.17
CA PRO A 219 -2.51 24.51 0.87
C PRO A 219 -1.77 23.45 1.66
N ASP A 220 -0.76 22.83 1.05
CA ASP A 220 0.09 21.85 1.74
C ASP A 220 0.94 22.53 2.84
N GLU A 221 1.09 21.86 3.97
CA GLU A 221 2.03 22.21 5.04
C GLU A 221 3.47 22.04 4.53
N GLU A 222 4.35 22.97 4.92
CA GLU A 222 5.78 22.80 4.66
C GLU A 222 6.33 21.62 5.46
N ILE A 223 6.85 20.62 4.74
CA ILE A 223 7.49 19.47 5.33
C ILE A 223 8.96 19.78 5.56
N ASN A 224 9.32 20.09 6.80
CA ASN A 224 10.72 20.17 7.20
C ASN A 224 11.23 18.76 7.54
N ASN A 225 11.91 18.14 6.57
CA ASN A 225 12.45 16.80 6.73
C ASN A 225 13.97 16.85 6.94
N PRO A 226 14.50 16.44 8.12
CA PRO A 226 15.94 16.49 8.36
C PRO A 226 16.68 15.53 7.43
N VAL A 227 17.82 15.95 6.88
CA VAL A 227 18.63 15.24 5.87
C VAL A 227 18.88 13.75 6.18
N GLU A 228 18.92 13.38 7.46
CA GLU A 228 19.13 11.99 7.90
C GLU A 228 18.01 11.03 7.47
N SER A 229 16.78 11.49 7.36
CA SER A 229 15.65 10.66 6.91
C SER A 229 15.71 10.34 5.41
N LEU A 230 16.35 11.20 4.60
CA LEU A 230 16.54 11.03 3.15
C LEU A 230 17.58 9.94 2.83
N LYS A 231 18.50 9.64 3.75
CA LYS A 231 19.61 8.69 3.55
C LYS A 231 19.23 7.22 3.76
N ARG A 232 18.04 6.94 4.31
CA ARG A 232 17.55 5.57 4.61
C ARG A 232 16.53 5.07 3.58
N ILE A 233 16.75 5.36 2.30
CA ILE A 233 15.98 4.81 1.18
C ILE A 233 16.79 3.67 0.58
#